data_AF-A0A1X7SDX5-F1
#
_entry.id   AF-A0A1X7SDX5-F1
#
_cell.length_a   1.000
_cell.length_b   1.000
_cell.length_c   1.000
_cell.angle_alpha   90.00
_cell.angle_beta   90.00
_cell.angle_gamma   90.00
#
_symmetry.space_group_name_H-M   'P 1'
#
loop_
_entity.id
_entity.type
_entity.pdbx_description
1 polymer ?
#
loop_
_entity_poly.entity_id
_entity_poly.type
_entity_poly.pdbx_seq_one_letter_code
_entity_poly.pdbx_strand_id
1 'polypeptide(L)'
;TQGSYQCQCINGYALVDKQCQDIDECRNSNGGCEQLCTNTIGSFFCSCNKGFNLTNSVFCSDIDECSTGTNNCSRKCVNEIGSFHCECLSDEDLLPDGSNCTRRAATDEPSNVEQSMNMSYILGPSFAVALLVIVALIIILIVIIFFYRKKLMKNYDMDVDNRSIKNPAYAETIMMAENRNDQFEDDDDDDDTYEKMK
;
A
#
# COMPACT_ATOMS: atom_id res chain seq x y z
N THR A 1 38.33 43.74 9.54
CA THR A 1 37.07 43.41 10.24
C THR A 1 37.19 41.99 10.73
N GLN A 2 36.75 41.72 11.97
CA GLN A 2 36.89 40.41 12.62
C GLN A 2 36.06 39.37 11.84
N GLY A 3 36.75 38.45 11.17
CA GLY A 3 36.14 37.51 10.24
C GLY A 3 35.32 36.44 10.94
N SER A 4 34.08 36.26 10.52
CA SER A 4 33.27 35.09 10.89
C SER A 4 33.66 33.92 9.98
N TYR A 5 34.19 32.85 10.54
CA TYR A 5 34.27 31.56 9.85
C TYR A 5 32.95 30.80 10.07
N GLN A 6 32.41 30.20 9.01
CA GLN A 6 31.26 29.30 9.10
C GLN A 6 31.74 27.86 8.94
N CYS A 7 31.39 27.00 9.90
CA CYS A 7 31.62 25.56 9.78
C CYS A 7 30.44 24.94 9.04
N GLN A 8 30.72 24.21 7.96
CA GLN A 8 29.74 23.41 7.23
C GLN A 8 30.18 21.95 7.27
N CYS A 9 29.21 21.05 7.42
CA CYS A 9 29.45 19.62 7.32
C CYS A 9 29.50 19.20 5.84
N ILE A 10 30.16 18.07 5.57
CA ILE A 10 30.10 17.44 4.24
C ILE A 10 28.68 16.93 3.97
N ASN A 11 28.36 16.68 2.70
CA ASN A 11 27.07 16.09 2.32
C ASN A 11 26.86 14.75 3.06
N GLY A 12 25.62 14.50 3.48
CA GLY A 12 25.27 13.34 4.32
C GLY A 12 25.41 13.59 5.83
N TYR A 13 25.82 14.79 6.26
CA TYR A 13 25.99 15.11 7.68
C TYR A 13 25.30 16.42 8.08
N ALA A 14 24.72 16.44 9.27
CA ALA A 14 24.11 17.61 9.89
C ALA A 14 24.96 18.13 11.05
N LEU A 15 25.01 19.46 11.21
CA LEU A 15 25.72 20.10 12.32
C LEU A 15 24.86 20.03 13.59
N VAL A 16 25.27 19.22 14.55
CA VAL A 16 24.62 19.04 15.87
C VAL A 16 25.66 19.28 16.95
N ASP A 17 25.41 20.24 17.85
CA ASP A 17 26.34 20.60 18.94
C ASP A 17 27.79 20.89 18.49
N LYS A 18 27.94 21.58 17.34
CA LYS A 18 29.23 21.89 16.69
C LYS A 18 29.99 20.66 16.19
N GLN A 19 29.35 19.50 16.11
CA GLN A 19 29.90 18.28 15.50
C GLN A 19 29.06 17.88 14.29
N CYS A 20 29.71 17.31 13.28
CA CYS A 20 29.01 16.74 12.14
C CYS A 20 28.56 15.33 12.49
N GLN A 21 27.25 15.13 12.57
CA GLN A 21 26.63 13.84 12.78
C GLN A 21 26.00 13.36 11.49
N ASP A 22 26.06 12.05 11.28
CA ASP A 22 25.45 11.38 10.14
C ASP A 22 23.95 11.69 10.07
N ILE A 23 23.45 11.96 8.87
CA ILE A 23 22.02 12.11 8.62
C ILE A 23 21.47 10.72 8.37
N ASP A 24 20.49 10.29 9.18
CA ASP A 24 19.75 9.06 8.92
C ASP A 24 18.66 9.33 7.87
N GLU A 25 18.98 9.17 6.58
CA GLU A 25 18.03 9.47 5.51
C GLU A 25 16.80 8.56 5.56
N CYS A 26 16.93 7.35 6.12
CA CYS A 26 15.84 6.39 6.24
C CYS A 26 14.71 6.86 7.18
N ARG A 27 15.01 7.75 8.14
CA ARG A 27 13.99 8.31 9.04
C ARG A 27 12.99 9.21 8.32
N ASN A 28 13.35 9.77 7.18
CA ASN A 28 12.49 10.65 6.42
C ASN A 28 12.00 9.96 5.15
N SER A 29 10.70 9.65 5.09
CA SER A 29 10.08 8.99 3.93
C SER A 29 10.84 7.76 3.42
N ASN A 30 11.42 6.97 4.33
CA ASN A 30 12.22 5.78 4.01
C ASN A 30 13.41 6.07 3.07
N GLY A 31 13.99 7.26 3.10
CA GLY A 31 15.04 7.67 2.16
C GLY A 31 14.57 7.75 0.70
N GLY A 32 13.26 7.69 0.45
CA GLY A 32 12.70 7.53 -0.90
C GLY A 32 12.74 6.10 -1.44
N CYS A 33 13.15 5.12 -0.65
CA CYS A 33 13.10 3.71 -1.02
C CYS A 33 11.67 3.18 -1.03
N GLU A 34 11.30 2.39 -2.04
CA GLU A 34 9.97 1.79 -2.15
C GLU A 34 9.72 0.76 -1.04
N GLN A 35 10.71 -0.08 -0.73
CA GLN A 35 10.58 -1.14 0.27
C GLN A 35 11.52 -0.94 1.45
N LEU A 36 12.82 -1.24 1.31
CA LEU A 36 13.75 -1.24 2.44
C LEU A 36 14.79 -0.13 2.27
N CYS A 37 15.03 0.63 3.35
CA CYS A 37 16.11 1.61 3.43
C CYS A 37 17.13 1.16 4.49
N THR A 38 18.41 1.27 4.15
CA THR A 38 19.52 1.04 5.09
C THR A 38 20.38 2.29 5.17
N ASN A 39 20.42 2.90 6.35
CA ASN A 39 21.28 4.04 6.62
C ASN A 39 22.75 3.59 6.74
N THR A 40 23.65 4.38 6.20
CA THR A 40 25.10 4.16 6.26
C THR A 40 25.81 5.44 6.65
N ILE A 41 27.08 5.36 7.04
CA ILE A 41 27.81 6.56 7.42
C ILE A 41 28.07 7.42 6.16
N GLY A 42 27.42 8.59 6.11
CA GLY A 42 27.52 9.59 5.05
C GLY A 42 26.59 9.38 3.84
N SER A 43 25.68 8.39 3.90
CA SER A 43 24.74 8.07 2.81
C SER A 43 23.70 7.04 3.29
N PHE A 44 22.82 6.61 2.40
CA PHE A 44 21.97 5.44 2.56
C PHE A 44 21.93 4.62 1.27
N PHE A 45 21.33 3.44 1.31
CA PHE A 45 20.95 2.69 0.12
C PHE A 45 19.61 1.99 0.29
N CYS A 46 18.93 1.75 -0.84
CA CYS A 46 17.68 1.00 -0.88
C CYS A 46 17.91 -0.47 -1.23
N SER A 47 17.03 -1.33 -0.74
CA SER A 47 16.96 -2.74 -1.13
C SER A 47 15.50 -3.19 -1.19
N CYS A 48 15.28 -4.38 -1.75
CA CYS A 48 13.96 -4.96 -1.92
C CYS A 48 13.78 -6.21 -1.06
N ASN A 49 12.54 -6.48 -0.70
CA ASN A 49 12.11 -7.74 -0.10
C ASN A 49 12.42 -8.91 -1.05
N LYS A 50 12.46 -10.12 -0.49
CA LYS A 50 12.59 -11.34 -1.28
C LYS A 50 11.46 -11.42 -2.33
N GLY A 51 11.79 -11.83 -3.55
CA GLY A 51 10.86 -11.88 -4.68
C GLY A 51 10.84 -10.59 -5.53
N PHE A 52 11.69 -9.61 -5.22
CA PHE A 52 11.76 -8.34 -5.95
C PHE A 52 13.19 -7.97 -6.34
N ASN A 53 13.33 -7.28 -7.47
CA ASN A 53 14.57 -6.71 -7.97
C ASN A 53 14.56 -5.18 -7.86
N LEU A 54 15.68 -4.62 -7.38
CA LEU A 54 15.86 -3.18 -7.30
C LEU A 54 16.04 -2.57 -8.70
N THR A 55 15.25 -1.55 -8.99
CA THR A 55 15.24 -0.79 -10.24
C THR A 55 15.34 0.70 -9.94
N ASN A 56 16.10 1.44 -10.77
CA ASN A 56 16.38 2.87 -10.57
C ASN A 56 16.90 3.24 -9.16
N SER A 57 17.57 2.31 -8.48
CA SER A 57 18.10 2.45 -7.12
C SER A 57 17.09 2.69 -6.00
N VAL A 58 15.78 2.78 -6.29
CA VAL A 58 14.73 3.08 -5.29
C VAL A 58 13.48 2.21 -5.42
N PHE A 59 13.15 1.71 -6.60
CA PHE A 59 11.92 0.95 -6.87
C PHE A 59 12.18 -0.56 -6.86
N CYS A 60 11.17 -1.34 -6.54
CA CYS A 60 11.22 -2.79 -6.41
C CYS A 60 10.22 -3.43 -7.38
N SER A 61 10.74 -3.97 -8.48
CA SER A 61 9.92 -4.72 -9.43
C SER A 61 9.82 -6.16 -8.99
N ASP A 62 8.63 -6.73 -9.11
CA ASP A 62 8.41 -8.17 -8.94
C ASP A 62 9.36 -8.99 -9.83
N ILE A 63 9.87 -10.09 -9.30
CA ILE A 63 10.64 -11.07 -10.05
C ILE A 63 9.67 -12.10 -10.57
N ASP A 64 9.42 -12.11 -11.88
CA ASP A 64 8.60 -13.15 -12.47
C ASP A 64 9.38 -14.47 -12.58
N GLU A 65 9.25 -15.35 -11.57
CA GLU A 65 9.94 -16.65 -11.57
C GLU A 65 9.41 -17.61 -12.66
N CYS A 66 8.21 -17.37 -13.17
CA CYS A 66 7.64 -18.11 -14.29
C CYS A 66 8.30 -17.73 -15.62
N SER A 67 8.47 -16.43 -15.86
CA SER A 67 9.11 -15.90 -17.08
C SER A 67 10.62 -16.12 -17.09
N THR A 68 11.28 -16.07 -15.94
CA THR A 68 12.72 -16.32 -15.82
C THR A 68 13.08 -17.82 -15.80
N GLY A 69 12.09 -18.69 -15.57
CA GLY A 69 12.28 -20.14 -15.53
C GLY A 69 12.96 -20.66 -14.26
N THR A 70 12.99 -19.88 -13.18
CA THR A 70 13.62 -20.24 -11.89
C THR A 70 12.66 -20.92 -10.91
N ASN A 71 11.39 -21.09 -11.28
CA ASN A 71 10.31 -21.61 -10.43
C ASN A 71 10.42 -23.10 -10.03
N ASN A 72 11.18 -23.92 -10.76
CA ASN A 72 11.29 -25.38 -10.53
C ASN A 72 9.95 -26.15 -10.53
N CYS A 73 8.86 -25.58 -11.07
CA CYS A 73 7.58 -26.28 -11.18
C CYS A 73 7.67 -27.42 -12.18
N SER A 74 7.17 -28.60 -11.82
CA SER A 74 7.10 -29.76 -12.71
C SER A 74 6.06 -29.62 -13.83
N ARG A 75 5.07 -28.74 -13.62
CA ARG A 75 3.95 -28.47 -14.53
C ARG A 75 3.80 -26.97 -14.76
N LYS A 76 2.69 -26.38 -14.32
CA LYS A 76 2.35 -24.98 -14.58
C LYS A 76 2.90 -24.11 -13.46
N CYS A 77 3.55 -23.01 -13.83
CA CYS A 77 3.93 -21.95 -12.90
C CYS A 77 2.89 -20.83 -12.99
N VAL A 78 2.55 -20.24 -11.85
CA VAL A 78 1.72 -19.04 -11.74
C VAL A 78 2.49 -18.00 -10.94
N ASN A 79 2.74 -16.84 -11.56
CA ASN A 79 3.45 -15.74 -10.93
C ASN A 79 2.50 -14.95 -10.03
N GLU A 80 2.98 -14.57 -8.86
CA GLU A 80 2.28 -13.73 -7.89
C GLU A 80 3.19 -12.57 -7.47
N ILE A 81 2.63 -11.50 -6.92
CA ILE A 81 3.47 -10.37 -6.49
C ILE A 81 4.32 -10.82 -5.28
N GLY A 82 5.63 -10.89 -5.49
CA GLY A 82 6.65 -11.27 -4.52
C GLY A 82 6.87 -12.78 -4.36
N SER A 83 6.24 -13.61 -5.18
CA SER A 83 6.32 -15.08 -5.10
C SER A 83 5.78 -15.75 -6.36
N PHE A 84 5.79 -17.08 -6.38
CA PHE A 84 5.07 -17.88 -7.35
C PHE A 84 4.51 -19.13 -6.68
N HIS A 85 3.60 -19.83 -7.36
CA HIS A 85 3.19 -21.18 -6.99
C HIS A 85 3.08 -22.09 -8.21
N CYS A 86 3.16 -23.40 -7.94
CA CYS A 86 3.00 -24.42 -8.96
C CYS A 86 1.58 -24.99 -8.95
N GLU A 87 1.03 -25.20 -10.14
CA GLU A 87 -0.26 -25.85 -10.35
C GLU A 87 -0.08 -27.14 -11.15
N CYS A 88 -0.82 -28.18 -10.76
CA CYS A 88 -0.85 -29.45 -11.46
C CYS A 88 -2.03 -29.52 -12.45
N LEU A 89 -2.00 -30.53 -13.33
CA LEU A 89 -3.13 -30.82 -14.21
C LEU A 89 -4.31 -31.40 -13.40
N SER A 90 -5.50 -31.43 -13.98
CA SER A 90 -6.74 -31.82 -13.27
C SER A 90 -6.74 -33.23 -12.68
N ASP A 91 -5.92 -34.14 -13.22
CA ASP A 91 -5.76 -35.54 -12.79
C ASP A 91 -4.52 -35.76 -11.90
N GLU A 92 -3.87 -34.68 -11.48
CA GLU A 92 -2.64 -34.70 -10.68
C GLU A 92 -2.82 -33.94 -9.35
N ASP A 93 -2.11 -34.39 -8.33
CA ASP A 93 -2.04 -33.78 -7.02
C ASP A 93 -0.64 -33.17 -6.80
N LEU A 94 -0.59 -31.97 -6.23
CA LEU A 94 0.67 -31.30 -5.86
C LEU A 94 1.28 -32.00 -4.64
N LEU A 95 2.55 -32.38 -4.74
CA LEU A 95 3.28 -33.00 -3.64
C LEU A 95 3.61 -31.98 -2.53
N PRO A 96 3.94 -32.43 -1.31
CA PRO A 96 4.29 -31.55 -0.19
C PRO A 96 5.53 -30.66 -0.43
N ASP A 97 6.34 -30.96 -1.45
CA ASP A 97 7.45 -30.11 -1.88
C ASP A 97 6.99 -28.84 -2.62
N GLY A 98 5.70 -28.74 -2.94
CA GLY A 98 5.08 -27.58 -3.58
C GLY A 98 5.46 -27.39 -5.05
N SER A 99 6.14 -28.35 -5.68
CA SER A 99 6.67 -28.21 -7.04
C SER A 99 6.45 -29.42 -7.95
N ASN A 100 6.43 -30.63 -7.40
CA ASN A 100 6.21 -31.84 -8.16
C ASN A 100 4.75 -32.29 -8.13
N CYS A 101 4.28 -32.81 -9.26
CA CYS A 101 2.93 -33.34 -9.41
C CYS A 101 2.97 -34.88 -9.47
N THR A 102 2.06 -35.54 -8.76
CA THR A 102 1.82 -36.98 -8.89
C THR A 102 0.45 -37.23 -9.48
N ARG A 103 0.30 -38.24 -10.35
CA ARG A 103 -1.04 -38.64 -10.78
C ARG A 103 -1.83 -39.09 -9.57
N ARG A 104 -3.08 -38.62 -9.48
CA ARG A 104 -4.01 -39.17 -8.52
C ARG A 104 -4.15 -40.65 -8.85
N ALA A 105 -3.85 -41.52 -7.88
CA ALA A 105 -4.09 -42.93 -8.06
C ALA A 105 -5.58 -43.07 -8.43
N ALA A 106 -5.85 -43.73 -9.56
CA ALA A 106 -7.19 -44.20 -9.83
C ALA A 106 -7.51 -45.16 -8.68
N THR A 107 -8.11 -44.66 -7.61
CA THR A 107 -8.84 -45.51 -6.69
C THR A 107 -9.86 -46.17 -7.58
N ASP A 108 -9.71 -47.48 -7.79
CA ASP A 108 -10.75 -48.31 -8.36
C ASP A 108 -12.08 -47.81 -7.82
N GLU A 109 -12.93 -47.36 -8.74
CA GLU A 109 -14.29 -46.94 -8.48
C GLU A 109 -14.95 -47.95 -7.53
N PRO A 110 -15.23 -47.61 -6.25
CA PRO A 110 -16.28 -48.30 -5.55
C PRO A 110 -17.56 -47.63 -6.03
N SER A 111 -18.27 -48.32 -6.92
CA SER A 111 -19.70 -48.13 -7.09
C SER A 111 -20.35 -48.08 -5.69
N ASN A 112 -21.04 -46.96 -5.40
CA ASN A 112 -21.68 -46.57 -4.13
C ASN A 112 -20.80 -45.82 -3.11
N VAL A 113 -20.62 -44.52 -3.35
CA VAL A 113 -20.82 -43.55 -2.26
C VAL A 113 -22.28 -43.13 -2.34
N GLU A 114 -23.10 -43.50 -1.35
CA GLU A 114 -24.38 -42.84 -1.15
C GLU A 114 -24.12 -41.33 -1.13
N GLN A 115 -24.56 -40.62 -2.16
CA GLN A 115 -24.78 -39.19 -2.08
C GLN A 115 -25.91 -38.96 -1.08
N SER A 116 -25.59 -39.02 0.21
CA SER A 116 -26.27 -38.15 1.15
C SER A 116 -25.72 -36.76 0.91
N MET A 117 -26.34 -36.05 -0.03
CA MET A 117 -26.43 -34.60 0.07
C MET A 117 -27.14 -34.27 1.37
N ASN A 118 -26.42 -34.35 2.49
CA ASN A 118 -26.73 -33.58 3.65
C ASN A 118 -26.22 -32.18 3.37
N MET A 119 -26.96 -31.46 2.51
CA MET A 119 -27.07 -30.01 2.55
C MET A 119 -27.82 -29.64 3.84
N SER A 120 -27.24 -30.05 4.96
CA SER A 120 -27.64 -29.62 6.28
C SER A 120 -27.10 -28.21 6.39
N TYR A 121 -27.98 -27.24 6.20
CA TYR A 121 -27.78 -25.84 6.53
C TYR A 121 -27.13 -25.71 7.92
N ILE A 122 -25.79 -25.63 8.00
CA ILE A 122 -25.08 -25.21 9.21
C ILE A 122 -24.98 -23.68 9.25
N LEU A 123 -26.07 -23.00 8.90
CA LEU A 123 -26.39 -21.69 9.46
C LEU A 123 -27.19 -21.94 10.73
N GLY A 124 -26.54 -22.58 11.71
CA GLY A 124 -27.09 -22.67 13.05
C GLY A 124 -27.30 -21.26 13.63
N PRO A 125 -28.12 -21.11 14.69
CA PRO A 125 -28.40 -19.82 15.35
C PRO A 125 -27.12 -19.04 15.73
N SER A 126 -25.98 -19.72 15.85
CA SER A 126 -24.67 -19.12 16.10
C SER A 126 -24.18 -18.15 15.02
N PHE A 127 -24.45 -18.38 13.72
CA PHE A 127 -23.98 -17.48 12.65
C PHE A 127 -24.81 -16.19 12.60
N ALA A 128 -26.12 -16.29 12.78
CA ALA A 128 -27.00 -15.14 12.90
C ALA A 128 -26.67 -14.31 14.16
N VAL A 129 -26.37 -14.98 15.28
CA VAL A 129 -25.90 -14.31 16.50
C VAL A 129 -24.53 -13.65 16.28
N ALA A 130 -23.59 -14.30 15.60
CA ALA A 130 -22.30 -13.71 15.27
C ALA A 130 -22.44 -12.47 14.39
N LEU A 131 -23.31 -12.51 13.37
CA LEU A 131 -23.60 -11.33 12.54
C LEU A 131 -24.25 -10.20 13.34
N LEU A 132 -25.21 -10.50 14.22
CA LEU A 132 -25.83 -9.48 15.07
C LEU A 132 -24.83 -8.84 16.04
N VAL A 133 -23.90 -9.62 16.60
CA VAL A 133 -22.82 -9.12 17.45
C VAL A 133 -21.88 -8.23 16.66
N ILE A 134 -21.47 -8.64 15.44
CA ILE A 134 -20.61 -7.83 14.57
C ILE A 134 -21.29 -6.50 14.20
N VAL A 135 -22.56 -6.54 13.81
CA VAL A 135 -23.34 -5.32 13.49
C VAL A 135 -23.44 -4.40 14.72
N ALA A 136 -23.69 -4.95 15.91
CA ALA A 136 -23.74 -4.16 17.14
C ALA A 136 -22.39 -3.49 17.46
N LEU A 137 -21.27 -4.20 17.29
CA LEU A 137 -19.92 -3.65 17.48
C LEU A 137 -19.61 -2.53 16.48
N ILE A 138 -20.00 -2.68 15.21
CA ILE A 138 -19.84 -1.64 14.18
C ILE A 138 -20.64 -0.39 14.56
N ILE A 139 -21.90 -0.54 14.99
CA ILE A 139 -22.73 0.59 15.42
C ILE A 139 -22.09 1.32 16.62
N ILE A 140 -21.61 0.57 17.62
CA ILE A 140 -20.92 1.14 18.79
C ILE A 140 -19.69 1.94 18.35
N LEU A 141 -18.86 1.40 17.44
CA LEU A 141 -17.69 2.09 16.91
C LEU A 141 -18.06 3.38 16.18
N ILE A 142 -19.09 3.36 15.33
CA ILE A 142 -19.58 4.56 14.61
C ILE A 142 -20.03 5.64 15.60
N VAL A 143 -20.77 5.26 16.64
CA VAL A 143 -21.23 6.18 17.70
C VAL A 143 -20.03 6.78 18.44
N ILE A 144 -19.05 5.95 18.82
CA ILE A 144 -17.82 6.38 19.48
C ILE A 144 -17.05 7.38 18.58
N ILE A 145 -16.85 7.07 17.30
CA ILE A 145 -16.19 7.95 16.33
C ILE A 145 -16.94 9.28 16.22
N PHE A 146 -18.28 9.26 16.15
CA PHE A 146 -19.10 10.47 16.10
C PHE A 146 -18.92 11.34 17.35
N PHE A 147 -18.91 10.74 18.55
CA PHE A 147 -18.64 11.47 19.78
C PHE A 147 -17.22 12.02 19.85
N TYR A 148 -16.22 11.28 19.39
CA TYR A 148 -14.83 11.77 19.30
C TYR A 148 -14.70 12.93 18.32
N ARG A 149 -15.34 12.86 17.15
CA ARG A 149 -15.39 13.99 16.19
C ARG A 149 -16.07 15.21 16.83
N LYS A 150 -17.17 15.01 17.54
CA LYS A 150 -17.87 16.10 18.26
C LYS A 150 -17.00 16.71 19.37
N LYS A 151 -16.18 15.89 20.06
CA LYS A 151 -15.22 16.35 21.09
C LYS A 151 -14.03 17.11 20.47
N LEU A 152 -13.53 16.66 19.32
CA LEU A 152 -12.51 17.39 18.55
C LEU A 152 -13.01 18.76 18.09
N MET A 153 -14.24 18.84 17.58
CA MET A 153 -14.84 20.10 17.12
C MET A 153 -15.03 21.12 18.24
N LYS A 154 -15.23 20.69 19.50
CA LYS A 154 -15.27 21.61 20.66
C LYS A 154 -13.90 22.09 21.13
N ASN A 155 -12.83 21.36 20.80
CA ASN A 155 -11.45 21.73 21.15
C ASN A 155 -10.74 22.52 20.05
N TYR A 156 -11.37 22.67 18.87
CA TYR A 156 -10.85 23.44 17.74
C TYR A 156 -11.46 24.86 17.65
N ASP A 157 -11.98 25.39 18.75
CA ASP A 157 -12.23 26.83 18.84
C ASP A 157 -10.90 27.49 19.27
N MET A 158 -10.05 27.82 18.30
CA MET A 158 -8.86 28.64 18.53
C MET A 158 -9.26 30.10 18.40
N ASP A 159 -9.07 30.86 19.49
CA ASP A 159 -9.14 32.32 19.52
C ASP A 159 -8.26 32.91 18.41
N VAL A 160 -8.90 33.41 17.34
CA VAL A 160 -8.22 34.20 16.31
C VAL A 160 -7.91 35.56 16.93
N ASP A 161 -6.67 35.71 17.38
CA ASP A 161 -6.20 36.99 17.90
C ASP A 161 -6.19 38.03 16.77
N ASN A 162 -6.88 39.15 16.98
CA ASN A 162 -7.10 40.26 16.03
C ASN A 162 -5.80 40.97 15.58
N ARG A 163 -4.64 40.42 15.95
CA ARG A 163 -3.30 40.89 15.62
C ARG A 163 -2.78 40.32 14.29
N SER A 164 -3.32 39.20 13.82
CA SER A 164 -2.93 38.59 12.54
C SER A 164 -3.56 39.27 11.31
N ILE A 165 -4.65 40.00 11.46
CA ILE A 165 -5.38 40.67 10.37
C ILE A 165 -4.62 41.89 9.81
N LYS A 166 -3.65 42.45 10.54
CA LYS A 166 -2.87 43.63 10.12
C LYS A 166 -1.50 43.31 9.51
N ASN A 167 -1.17 42.03 9.30
CA ASN A 167 0.10 41.66 8.69
C ASN A 167 -0.02 41.67 7.14
N PRO A 168 0.67 42.57 6.42
CA PRO A 168 0.56 42.67 4.96
C PRO A 168 1.03 41.41 4.21
N ALA A 169 1.75 40.49 4.87
CA ALA A 169 2.18 39.22 4.28
C ALA A 169 1.04 38.20 4.06
N TYR A 170 -0.14 38.38 4.69
CA TYR A 170 -1.31 37.50 4.51
C TYR A 170 -2.33 38.02 3.49
N ALA A 171 -2.15 39.24 2.97
CA ALA A 171 -3.03 39.81 1.95
C ALA A 171 -2.74 39.28 0.53
N GLU A 172 -1.51 38.79 0.28
CA GLU A 172 -1.14 38.26 -1.04
C GLU A 172 -1.63 36.83 -1.29
N THR A 173 -1.84 36.02 -0.26
CA THR A 173 -2.31 34.63 -0.42
C THR A 173 -3.81 34.51 -0.65
N ILE A 174 -4.61 35.51 -0.27
CA ILE A 174 -6.08 35.48 -0.47
C ILE A 174 -6.46 35.96 -1.88
N MET A 175 -5.68 36.85 -2.49
CA MET A 175 -5.95 37.36 -3.85
C MET A 175 -5.65 36.36 -4.99
N MET A 176 -5.16 35.15 -4.68
CA MET A 176 -4.91 34.09 -5.66
C MET A 176 -5.96 32.96 -5.63
N ALA A 177 -6.91 32.97 -4.68
CA ALA A 177 -7.93 31.93 -4.56
C ALA A 177 -9.31 32.34 -5.13
N GLU A 178 -9.47 33.58 -5.59
CA GLU A 178 -10.76 34.15 -5.99
C GLU A 178 -10.89 34.35 -7.52
N ASN A 179 -10.20 33.52 -8.31
CA ASN A 179 -10.20 33.61 -9.77
C ASN A 179 -10.33 32.23 -10.48
N ARG A 180 -11.00 31.27 -9.85
CA ARG A 180 -11.34 29.98 -10.48
C ARG A 180 -12.81 29.56 -10.37
N ASN A 181 -13.71 30.51 -10.18
CA ASN A 181 -15.15 30.33 -10.40
C ASN A 181 -15.65 31.57 -11.13
N ASP A 182 -15.81 31.46 -12.45
CA ASP A 182 -16.89 32.09 -13.24
C ASP A 182 -16.52 32.10 -14.74
N GLN A 183 -16.86 31.01 -15.43
CA GLN A 183 -17.47 30.97 -16.77
C GLN A 183 -17.79 29.48 -17.06
N PHE A 184 -19.02 28.98 -16.91
CA PHE A 184 -20.10 28.96 -17.92
C PHE A 184 -19.60 28.44 -19.28
N GLU A 185 -20.20 27.49 -19.99
CA GLU A 185 -21.47 26.73 -19.92
C GLU A 185 -21.35 25.60 -20.97
N ASP A 186 -22.13 24.54 -20.80
CA ASP A 186 -22.78 23.67 -21.80
C ASP A 186 -22.12 23.41 -23.16
N ASP A 187 -21.91 22.12 -23.49
CA ASP A 187 -22.39 21.53 -24.75
C ASP A 187 -22.35 20.00 -24.63
N ASP A 188 -23.54 19.40 -24.74
CA ASP A 188 -23.80 17.99 -25.00
C ASP A 188 -23.37 17.60 -26.44
N ASP A 189 -23.25 16.29 -26.66
CA ASP A 189 -23.31 15.55 -27.94
C ASP A 189 -22.01 15.18 -28.71
N ASP A 190 -22.07 13.92 -29.17
CA ASP A 190 -21.33 13.18 -30.22
C ASP A 190 -19.89 12.72 -29.90
N ASP A 191 -19.67 11.43 -29.66
CA ASP A 191 -19.64 10.30 -30.62
C ASP A 191 -18.42 10.32 -31.56
N ASP A 192 -17.83 9.14 -31.75
CA ASP A 192 -16.72 8.81 -32.64
C ASP A 192 -15.34 9.42 -32.36
N THR A 193 -14.43 8.60 -31.82
CA THR A 193 -13.09 8.37 -32.42
C THR A 193 -12.36 7.19 -31.78
N TYR A 194 -12.97 6.00 -31.87
CA TYR A 194 -12.24 4.73 -31.76
C TYR A 194 -11.71 4.33 -33.14
N GLU A 195 -10.78 5.11 -33.71
CA GLU A 195 -9.95 4.68 -34.84
C GLU A 195 -8.82 5.69 -35.08
N LYS A 196 -7.60 5.38 -34.59
CA LYS A 196 -6.29 5.78 -35.15
C LYS A 196 -5.14 5.45 -34.20
N MET A 197 -4.90 4.16 -33.97
CA MET A 197 -3.53 3.67 -33.71
C MET A 197 -3.35 2.36 -34.48
N LYS A 198 -3.12 2.54 -35.79
CA LYS A 198 -2.25 1.67 -36.56
C LYS A 198 -0.80 1.89 -36.11
#